data_AF-A0A0S9SBF4-F1
#
_entry.id   AF-A0A0S9SBF4-F1
#
_cell.length_a   1.000
_cell.length_b   1.000
_cell.length_c   1.000
_cell.angle_alpha   90.00
_cell.angle_beta   90.00
_cell.angle_gamma   90.00
#
_symmetry.space_group_name_H-M   'P 1'
#
loop_
_entity.id
_entity.type
_entity.pdbx_description
1 polymer ?
#
loop_
_entity_poly.entity_id
_entity_poly.type
_entity_poly.pdbx_seq_one_letter_code
_entity_poly.pdbx_strand_id
1 'polypeptide(L)'
;MFVRLAGALLLTTGLLPALGSPARAASFEFVPAPQIDLNRVYRVDKVTGEVTSCQYGLREGAVGSVGVTVCYGSGEGASAQAPSEYGLVASRHTREAGVFRVNYRTGEMSICYVQLQKEAVVCTAQANPTGPGADEAPATGAAPGRAGPSATPPQSGRP
;
A
#
# COMPACT_ATOMS: atom_id res chain seq x y z
N MET A 1 -15.21 -67.84 -49.88
CA MET A 1 -16.09 -67.52 -48.74
C MET A 1 -15.21 -67.15 -47.56
N PHE A 2 -15.58 -66.10 -46.82
CA PHE A 2 -14.89 -65.45 -45.67
C PHE A 2 -13.73 -64.49 -46.01
N VAL A 3 -13.60 -63.29 -45.45
CA VAL A 3 -14.50 -62.22 -44.93
C VAL A 3 -13.56 -61.00 -44.80
N ARG A 4 -14.03 -59.80 -45.15
CA ARG A 4 -13.28 -58.54 -45.03
C ARG A 4 -13.05 -58.17 -43.55
N LEU A 5 -11.85 -57.73 -43.17
CA LEU A 5 -11.65 -56.92 -41.95
C LEU A 5 -11.03 -55.57 -42.32
N ALA A 6 -11.85 -54.53 -42.20
CA ALA A 6 -11.43 -53.13 -42.22
C ALA A 6 -10.83 -52.80 -40.84
N GLY A 7 -9.56 -52.40 -40.82
CA GLY A 7 -8.91 -51.88 -39.62
C GLY A 7 -9.23 -50.40 -39.44
N ALA A 8 -10.09 -50.08 -38.49
CA ALA A 8 -10.41 -48.71 -38.09
C ALA A 8 -9.22 -48.09 -37.33
N LEU A 9 -8.66 -47.01 -37.88
CA LEU A 9 -7.64 -46.20 -37.23
C LEU A 9 -8.31 -45.26 -36.21
N LEU A 10 -8.36 -45.67 -34.94
CA LEU A 10 -8.79 -44.83 -33.83
C LEU A 10 -7.68 -43.80 -33.52
N LEU A 11 -7.86 -42.58 -34.02
CA LEU A 11 -7.09 -41.40 -33.61
C LEU A 11 -7.58 -40.92 -32.24
N THR A 12 -6.89 -41.33 -31.18
CA THR A 12 -7.08 -40.82 -29.82
C THR A 12 -6.61 -39.37 -29.74
N THR A 13 -7.56 -38.44 -29.67
CA THR A 13 -7.30 -37.01 -29.44
C THR A 13 -6.85 -36.82 -27.99
N GLY A 14 -5.55 -36.64 -27.78
CA GLY A 14 -4.97 -36.34 -26.48
C GLY A 14 -5.37 -34.94 -26.01
N LEU A 15 -6.36 -34.86 -25.12
CA LEU A 15 -6.75 -33.64 -24.44
C LEU A 15 -5.80 -33.41 -23.25
N LEU A 16 -4.73 -32.65 -23.45
CA LEU A 16 -3.89 -32.17 -22.35
C LEU A 16 -4.67 -31.09 -21.58
N PRO A 17 -4.97 -31.27 -20.28
CA PRO A 17 -5.50 -30.18 -19.48
C PRO A 17 -4.38 -29.15 -19.29
N ALA A 18 -4.57 -27.95 -19.83
CA ALA A 18 -3.74 -26.80 -19.51
C ALA A 18 -3.87 -26.52 -18.00
N LEU A 19 -2.81 -26.80 -17.25
CA LEU A 19 -2.67 -26.39 -15.85
C LEU A 19 -2.56 -24.86 -15.80
N GLY A 20 -3.70 -24.18 -15.89
CA GLY A 20 -3.80 -22.76 -15.58
C GLY A 20 -3.45 -22.55 -14.11
N SER A 21 -2.44 -21.72 -13.83
CA SER A 21 -2.17 -21.30 -12.46
C SER A 21 -3.42 -20.64 -11.89
N PRO A 22 -3.88 -21.00 -10.68
CA PRO A 22 -5.03 -20.35 -10.10
C PRO A 22 -4.74 -18.86 -9.97
N ALA A 23 -5.53 -18.03 -10.66
CA ALA A 23 -5.51 -16.60 -10.44
C ALA A 23 -5.98 -16.36 -9.02
N ARG A 24 -5.04 -16.12 -8.09
CA ARG A 24 -5.39 -15.64 -6.75
C ARG A 24 -5.93 -14.23 -6.92
N ALA A 25 -7.21 -14.04 -6.61
CA ALA A 25 -7.80 -12.73 -6.46
C ALA A 25 -7.09 -12.04 -5.27
N ALA A 26 -6.02 -11.31 -5.55
CA ALA A 26 -5.37 -10.47 -4.56
C ALA A 26 -6.31 -9.30 -4.25
N SER A 27 -6.62 -9.12 -2.97
CA SER A 27 -7.42 -8.01 -2.50
C SER A 27 -6.49 -6.82 -2.26
N PHE A 28 -6.58 -5.80 -3.12
CA PHE A 28 -5.80 -4.58 -3.01
C PHE A 28 -6.62 -3.43 -2.44
N GLU A 29 -5.96 -2.52 -1.75
CA GLU A 29 -6.51 -1.23 -1.33
C GLU A 29 -5.65 -0.09 -1.89
N PHE A 30 -6.28 1.05 -2.21
CA PHE A 30 -5.64 2.20 -2.84
C PHE A 30 -5.91 3.48 -2.07
N VAL A 31 -4.88 4.30 -1.90
CA VAL A 31 -4.97 5.60 -1.24
C VAL A 31 -4.18 6.64 -2.03
N PRO A 32 -4.75 7.82 -2.32
CA PRO A 32 -4.00 8.89 -2.97
C PRO A 32 -2.89 9.40 -2.04
N ALA A 33 -1.78 9.82 -2.65
CA ALA A 33 -0.73 10.50 -1.93
C ALA A 33 -1.30 11.80 -1.31
N PRO A 34 -0.96 12.13 -0.05
CA PRO A 34 -1.54 13.28 0.62
C PRO A 34 -1.02 14.65 0.13
N GLN A 35 0.05 14.65 -0.67
CA GLN A 35 0.59 15.86 -1.28
C GLN A 35 -0.37 16.41 -2.34
N ILE A 36 -0.72 17.70 -2.23
CA ILE A 36 -1.67 18.37 -3.13
C ILE A 36 -1.17 18.50 -4.58
N ASP A 37 0.14 18.61 -4.77
CA ASP A 37 0.76 18.82 -6.09
C ASP A 37 1.40 17.53 -6.64
N LEU A 38 1.00 16.36 -6.13
CA LEU A 38 1.57 15.07 -6.51
C LEU A 38 0.48 14.09 -6.95
N ASN A 39 0.41 13.82 -8.26
CA ASN A 39 -0.50 12.84 -8.81
C ASN A 39 0.03 11.41 -8.64
N ARG A 40 -0.01 10.93 -7.39
CA ARG A 40 0.50 9.62 -6.98
C ARG A 40 -0.55 8.86 -6.19
N VAL A 41 -0.63 7.56 -6.40
CA VAL A 41 -1.49 6.63 -5.66
C VAL A 41 -0.63 5.52 -5.09
N TYR A 42 -0.91 5.12 -3.86
CA TYR A 42 -0.32 3.95 -3.22
C TYR A 42 -1.28 2.78 -3.28
N ARG A 43 -0.72 1.57 -3.40
CA ARG A 43 -1.43 0.31 -3.36
C ARG A 43 -0.84 -0.55 -2.25
N VAL A 44 -1.70 -1.21 -1.47
CA VAL A 44 -1.30 -2.29 -0.57
C VAL A 44 -1.99 -3.59 -0.96
N ASP A 45 -1.29 -4.72 -0.88
CA ASP A 45 -1.91 -6.04 -0.81
C ASP A 45 -2.45 -6.26 0.61
N LYS A 46 -3.77 -6.42 0.75
CA LYS A 46 -4.42 -6.50 2.07
C LYS A 46 -4.03 -7.74 2.86
N VAL A 47 -3.46 -8.77 2.22
CA VAL A 47 -3.03 -10.01 2.88
C VAL A 47 -1.55 -9.97 3.23
N THR A 48 -0.71 -9.56 2.27
CA THR A 48 0.76 -9.59 2.48
C THR A 48 1.30 -8.29 3.06
N GLY A 49 0.58 -7.18 2.96
CA GLY A 49 1.05 -5.86 3.40
C GLY A 49 2.14 -5.28 2.50
N GLU A 50 2.38 -5.86 1.32
CA GLU A 50 3.30 -5.28 0.33
C GLU A 50 2.74 -3.96 -0.21
N VAL A 51 3.57 -2.90 -0.20
CA VAL A 51 3.19 -1.56 -0.65
C VAL A 51 3.95 -1.18 -1.91
N THR A 52 3.22 -0.70 -2.91
CA THR A 52 3.76 -0.14 -4.16
C THR A 52 3.10 1.22 -4.44
N SER A 53 3.62 1.96 -5.42
CA SER A 53 3.03 3.25 -5.79
C SER A 53 3.07 3.47 -7.29
N CYS A 54 2.06 4.13 -7.85
CA CYS A 54 2.07 4.60 -9.22
C CYS A 54 1.83 6.11 -9.27
N GLN A 55 2.43 6.77 -10.25
CA GLN A 55 2.37 8.20 -10.46
C GLN A 55 2.13 8.53 -11.93
N TYR A 56 1.38 9.59 -12.19
CA TYR A 56 1.32 10.21 -13.50
C TYR A 56 2.63 10.97 -13.81
N GLY A 57 3.20 10.70 -14.97
CA GLY A 57 4.33 11.44 -15.54
C GLY A 57 4.09 11.81 -17.00
N LEU A 58 4.93 12.67 -17.55
CA LEU A 58 4.93 13.02 -18.97
C LEU A 58 6.13 12.35 -19.65
N ARG A 59 5.95 11.89 -20.89
CA ARG A 59 7.09 11.49 -21.74
C ARG A 59 7.62 12.72 -22.46
N GLU A 60 8.91 13.01 -22.32
CA GLU A 60 9.56 14.09 -23.06
C GLU A 60 9.70 13.73 -24.55
N GLY A 61 9.55 14.73 -25.43
CA GLY A 61 9.88 14.60 -26.86
C GLY A 61 8.72 14.58 -27.86
N ALA A 62 7.46 14.67 -27.42
CA ALA A 62 6.31 14.78 -28.33
C ALA A 62 5.55 16.09 -28.13
N VAL A 63 5.38 16.87 -29.20
CA VAL A 63 4.40 17.96 -29.25
C VAL A 63 3.02 17.33 -29.03
N GLY A 64 2.41 17.55 -27.85
CA GLY A 64 1.21 16.82 -27.41
C GLY A 64 1.48 15.57 -26.55
N SER A 65 2.51 15.62 -25.68
CA SER A 65 2.95 14.51 -24.81
C SER A 65 1.81 13.70 -24.18
N VAL A 66 1.71 12.42 -24.56
CA VAL A 66 0.84 11.45 -23.91
C VAL A 66 1.35 11.20 -22.49
N GLY A 67 0.48 11.37 -21.50
CA GLY A 67 0.81 11.05 -20.12
C GLY A 67 1.02 9.55 -19.91
N VAL A 68 1.93 9.19 -19.01
CA VAL A 68 2.26 7.80 -18.66
C VAL A 68 2.07 7.54 -17.18
N THR A 69 1.69 6.31 -16.85
CA THR A 69 1.67 5.83 -15.47
C THR A 69 3.00 5.15 -15.18
N VAL A 70 3.78 5.71 -14.26
CA VAL A 70 5.05 5.16 -13.79
C VAL A 70 4.81 4.51 -12.43
N CYS A 71 5.14 3.23 -12.29
CA CYS A 71 4.97 2.51 -11.03
C CYS A 71 6.32 2.18 -10.40
N TYR A 72 6.40 2.44 -9.09
CA TYR A 72 7.51 2.13 -8.20
C TYR A 72 7.20 0.83 -7.46
N GLY A 73 8.12 -0.11 -7.54
CA GLY A 73 8.04 -1.39 -6.85
C GLY A 73 8.20 -1.26 -5.34
N SER A 74 7.99 -2.38 -4.65
CA SER A 74 8.25 -2.51 -3.22
C SER A 74 9.76 -2.56 -2.96
N GLY A 75 10.23 -1.71 -2.06
CA GLY A 75 11.62 -1.67 -1.59
C GLY A 75 11.73 -2.05 -0.12
N GLU A 76 12.72 -1.47 0.56
CA GLU A 76 13.03 -1.74 1.96
C GLU A 76 11.81 -1.47 2.87
N GLY A 77 11.44 -2.45 3.68
CA GLY A 77 10.27 -2.39 4.58
C GLY A 77 8.91 -2.42 3.89
N ALA A 78 8.83 -2.09 2.60
CA ALA A 78 7.61 -2.11 1.80
C ALA A 78 7.29 -3.47 1.17
N SER A 79 8.23 -4.42 1.22
CA SER A 79 8.02 -5.81 0.80
C SER A 79 6.97 -6.51 1.66
N ALA A 80 6.54 -7.69 1.18
CA ALA A 80 5.63 -8.58 1.88
C ALA A 80 6.05 -8.82 3.34
N GLN A 81 5.08 -8.71 4.24
CA GLN A 81 5.18 -8.94 5.68
C GLN A 81 4.58 -10.30 6.04
N ALA A 82 4.56 -10.62 7.34
CA ALA A 82 3.76 -11.73 7.83
C ALA A 82 2.28 -11.54 7.41
N PRO A 83 1.61 -12.58 6.88
CA PRO A 83 0.22 -12.46 6.42
C PRO A 83 -0.72 -11.95 7.51
N SER A 84 -1.49 -10.90 7.21
CA SER A 84 -2.44 -10.28 8.14
C SER A 84 -3.57 -9.57 7.38
N GLU A 85 -4.22 -8.60 8.00
CA GLU A 85 -5.16 -7.68 7.36
C GLU A 85 -4.55 -6.27 7.33
N TYR A 86 -4.10 -5.86 6.15
CA TYR A 86 -3.42 -4.60 5.92
C TYR A 86 -4.32 -3.58 5.19
N GLY A 87 -4.11 -2.30 5.49
CA GLY A 87 -4.67 -1.17 4.76
C GLY A 87 -3.73 0.03 4.73
N LEU A 88 -4.20 1.13 4.13
CA LEU A 88 -3.46 2.38 4.00
C LEU A 88 -4.24 3.54 4.63
N VAL A 89 -3.51 4.43 5.30
CA VAL A 89 -4.04 5.68 5.85
C VAL A 89 -3.15 6.84 5.40
N ALA A 90 -3.70 7.81 4.68
CA ALA A 90 -2.94 8.98 4.26
C ALA A 90 -2.64 9.89 5.46
N SER A 91 -1.36 10.26 5.64
CA SER A 91 -1.01 11.32 6.60
C SER A 91 -1.54 12.67 6.11
N ARG A 92 -2.13 13.50 6.98
CA ARG A 92 -2.59 14.86 6.60
C ARG A 92 -1.53 15.93 6.85
N HIS A 93 -0.26 15.56 6.68
CA HIS A 93 0.86 16.45 6.98
C HIS A 93 1.38 17.10 5.69
N THR A 94 1.68 18.40 5.76
CA THR A 94 1.95 19.22 4.56
C THR A 94 3.41 19.21 4.10
N ARG A 95 4.35 18.76 4.94
CA ARG A 95 5.80 18.77 4.65
C ARG A 95 6.42 17.39 4.57
N GLU A 96 6.17 16.58 5.60
CA GLU A 96 6.54 15.16 5.65
C GLU A 96 5.32 14.34 5.27
N ALA A 97 5.21 14.01 3.99
CA ALA A 97 4.00 13.42 3.45
C ALA A 97 4.28 11.97 3.01
N GLY A 98 3.45 11.06 3.54
CA GLY A 98 3.52 9.63 3.27
C GLY A 98 2.19 8.95 3.60
N VAL A 99 2.11 7.65 3.35
CA VAL A 99 0.96 6.82 3.72
C VAL A 99 1.37 5.85 4.81
N PHE A 100 0.56 5.70 5.85
CA PHE A 100 0.76 4.66 6.83
C PHE A 100 0.21 3.35 6.29
N ARG A 101 1.05 2.32 6.23
CA ARG A 101 0.60 0.94 6.22
C ARG A 101 0.18 0.58 7.63
N VAL A 102 -1.04 0.05 7.77
CA VAL A 102 -1.62 -0.35 9.04
C VAL A 102 -1.92 -1.84 8.99
N ASN A 103 -1.48 -2.59 10.00
CA ASN A 103 -1.92 -3.94 10.26
C ASN A 103 -3.13 -3.88 11.21
N TYR A 104 -4.33 -4.06 10.68
CA TYR A 104 -5.58 -3.93 11.45
C TYR A 104 -5.75 -5.01 12.53
N ARG A 105 -4.99 -6.12 12.46
CA ARG A 105 -5.05 -7.17 13.48
C ARG A 105 -4.14 -6.89 14.68
N THR A 106 -2.96 -6.36 14.43
CA THR A 106 -1.94 -6.14 15.49
C THR A 106 -1.89 -4.69 15.97
N GLY A 107 -2.42 -3.74 15.20
CA GLY A 107 -2.27 -2.30 15.45
C GLY A 107 -0.91 -1.75 15.05
N GLU A 108 -0.04 -2.56 14.47
CA GLU A 108 1.27 -2.12 13.97
C GLU A 108 1.11 -1.18 12.78
N MET A 109 1.98 -0.18 12.72
CA MET A 109 1.99 0.82 11.67
C MET A 109 3.41 1.14 11.20
N SER A 110 3.55 1.41 9.90
CA SER A 110 4.78 1.90 9.29
C SER A 110 4.44 2.97 8.27
N ILE A 111 5.16 4.09 8.26
CA ILE A 111 4.98 5.11 7.22
C ILE A 111 5.77 4.70 5.97
N CYS A 112 5.13 4.83 4.81
CA CYS A 112 5.65 4.47 3.51
C CYS A 112 5.70 5.69 2.57
N TYR A 113 6.79 5.83 1.82
CA TYR A 113 7.01 6.92 0.86
C TYR A 113 7.88 6.43 -0.31
N VAL A 114 7.92 7.20 -1.41
CA VAL A 114 8.79 6.85 -2.54
C VAL A 114 10.16 7.48 -2.32
N GLN A 115 11.20 6.65 -2.33
CA GLN A 115 12.59 7.09 -2.31
C GLN A 115 13.06 7.27 -3.75
N LEU A 116 13.16 8.53 -4.20
CA LEU A 116 13.51 8.86 -5.60
C LEU A 116 14.88 8.33 -6.02
N GLN A 117 15.85 8.27 -5.10
CA GLN A 117 17.20 7.78 -5.39
C GLN A 117 17.24 6.28 -5.73
N LYS A 118 16.31 5.49 -5.18
CA LYS A 118 16.23 4.04 -5.38
C LYS A 118 15.05 3.64 -6.28
N GLU A 119 14.26 4.61 -6.75
CA GLU A 119 13.04 4.41 -7.53
C GLU A 119 12.12 3.31 -6.95
N ALA A 120 11.96 3.31 -5.64
CA ALA A 120 11.20 2.30 -4.92
C ALA A 120 10.35 2.92 -3.80
N VAL A 121 9.29 2.23 -3.41
CA VAL A 121 8.57 2.53 -2.16
C VAL A 121 9.36 1.95 -1.00
N VAL A 122 9.63 2.77 0.01
CA VAL A 122 10.24 2.34 1.27
C VAL A 122 9.27 2.57 2.41
N CYS A 123 9.28 1.69 3.40
CA CYS A 123 8.53 1.85 4.63
C CYS A 123 9.49 1.78 5.84
N THR A 124 9.16 2.50 6.90
CA THR A 124 9.87 2.35 8.18
C THR A 124 9.63 0.96 8.78
N ALA A 125 10.40 0.62 9.82
CA ALA A 125 10.06 -0.51 10.68
C ALA A 125 8.61 -0.36 11.20
N GLN A 126 7.93 -1.49 11.37
CA GLN A 126 6.60 -1.50 11.98
C GLN A 126 6.72 -1.19 13.48
N ALA A 127 5.96 -0.21 13.93
CA ALA A 127 5.89 0.20 15.32
C ALA A 127 4.48 -0.06 15.86
N ASN A 128 4.38 -0.42 17.14
CA ASN A 128 3.12 -0.61 17.83
C ASN A 128 3.05 0.34 19.04
N PRO A 129 2.01 1.18 19.17
CA PRO A 129 1.89 2.11 20.30
C PRO A 129 1.70 1.42 21.65
N THR A 130 1.38 0.12 21.69
CA THR A 130 1.36 -0.68 22.94
C THR A 130 2.57 -1.60 23.07
N GLY A 131 3.55 -1.48 22.17
CA GLY A 131 4.76 -2.30 22.16
C GLY A 131 5.86 -1.77 23.09
N PRO A 132 6.87 -2.59 23.39
CA PRO A 132 8.07 -2.14 24.11
C PRO A 132 8.73 -0.98 23.34
N GLY A 133 8.98 0.15 24.00
CA GLY A 133 9.56 1.37 23.38
C GLY A 133 8.55 2.45 22.99
N ALA A 134 7.24 2.26 23.25
CA ALA A 134 6.22 3.28 23.02
C ALA A 134 6.41 4.54 23.89
N ASP A 135 7.06 4.42 25.05
CA ASP A 135 7.37 5.53 25.96
C ASP A 135 8.54 6.41 25.46
N GLU A 136 9.32 5.91 24.49
CA GLU A 136 10.44 6.64 23.86
C GLU A 136 10.00 7.31 22.56
N ALA A 137 8.82 7.93 22.58
CA ALA A 137 8.36 8.75 21.48
C ALA A 137 9.37 9.90 21.26
N PRO A 138 9.81 10.15 20.01
CA PRO A 138 10.59 11.35 19.72
C PRO A 138 9.81 12.56 20.23
N ALA A 139 10.46 13.43 21.01
CA ALA A 139 9.90 14.71 21.40
C ALA A 139 9.65 15.53 20.12
N THR A 140 8.50 15.31 19.50
CA THR A 140 7.99 16.15 18.42
C THR A 140 7.77 17.50 19.09
N GLY A 141 8.65 18.45 18.75
CA GLY A 141 8.65 19.78 19.35
C GLY A 141 7.23 20.34 19.43
N ALA A 142 6.92 20.97 20.56
CA ALA A 142 5.59 21.47 20.90
C ALA A 142 4.87 22.02 19.66
N ALA A 143 3.75 21.41 19.29
CA ALA A 143 2.83 22.01 18.33
C ALA A 143 2.50 23.43 18.84
N PRO A 144 2.80 24.50 18.10
CA PRO A 144 2.45 25.83 18.56
C PRO A 144 0.93 25.93 18.58
N GLY A 145 0.36 25.97 19.78
CA GLY A 145 -1.05 26.29 19.98
C GLY A 145 -1.89 25.32 20.80
N ARG A 146 -1.34 24.22 21.34
CA ARG A 146 -2.09 23.45 22.36
C ARG A 146 -1.93 24.10 23.73
N ALA A 147 -2.58 25.25 23.91
CA ALA A 147 -2.94 25.73 25.23
C ALA A 147 -3.69 24.59 25.94
N GLY A 148 -3.26 24.29 27.17
CA GLY A 148 -3.84 23.23 28.00
C GLY A 148 -5.35 23.43 28.25
N PRO A 149 -6.01 22.45 28.88
CA PRO A 149 -7.45 22.52 29.11
C PRO A 149 -7.79 23.80 29.86
N SER A 150 -8.61 24.64 29.22
CA SER A 150 -9.17 25.85 29.80
C SER A 150 -9.75 25.53 31.17
N ALA A 151 -9.09 26.01 32.22
CA ALA A 151 -9.68 26.08 33.54
C ALA A 151 -10.91 27.00 33.43
N THR A 152 -12.09 26.42 33.60
CA THR A 152 -13.35 27.16 33.76
C THR A 152 -13.18 28.18 34.89
N PRO A 153 -13.43 29.49 34.67
CA PRO A 153 -13.39 30.46 35.75
C PRO A 153 -14.54 30.19 36.74
N PRO A 154 -14.33 30.33 38.06
CA PRO A 154 -15.43 30.20 39.01
C PRO A 154 -16.42 31.35 38.79
N GLN A 155 -17.68 31.01 38.55
CA GLN A 155 -18.76 32.00 38.58
C GLN A 155 -18.93 32.47 40.03
N SER A 156 -18.44 33.68 40.32
CA SER A 156 -18.79 34.38 41.54
C SER A 156 -20.24 34.80 41.45
N GLY A 157 -21.11 34.05 42.14
CA GLY A 157 -22.47 34.49 42.43
C GLY A 157 -22.45 35.82 43.18
N ARG A 158 -23.44 36.67 42.89
CA ARG A 158 -23.76 37.81 43.75
C ARG A 158 -25.29 37.86 43.92
N PRO A 159 -25.79 38.05 45.16
CA PRO A 159 -27.20 38.25 45.45
C PRO A 159 -27.71 39.61 44.97
#